data_AF-A0A243WK63-F1
#
_entry.id   AF-A0A243WK63-F1
#
_cell.length_a   1.000
_cell.length_b   1.000
_cell.length_c   1.000
_cell.angle_alpha   90.00
_cell.angle_beta   90.00
_cell.angle_gamma   90.00
#
_symmetry.space_group_name_H-M   'P 1'
#
loop_
_entity.id
_entity.type
_entity.pdbx_description
1 polymer ?
#
loop_
_entity_poly.entity_id
_entity_poly.type
_entity_poly.pdbx_seq_one_letter_code
_entity_poly.pdbx_strand_id
1 'polypeptide(L)'
;MMNYSLISKALLGLALGCCISQLSRAQRMPVEPLTPVQPHLQLPQPSPSLEHSDWKSGVQLPASTTTQPASPSSGVAQVTIARPQPLYLLEGELIIAPDFSGIQPNDIEKLMVYRGKDAPRQWRNLATNGIIDITLKQKKKLKSRSLADLGKELGLSGPITYKLNDMPVADPSLRIAVEAIGETKVTRTDAVGGTTVVAISVRLPKPSPPHPPGTIMLRGMALN
;
A
#
# COMPACT_ATOMS: atom_id res chain seq x y z
N MET A 1 51.79 29.49 13.77
CA MET A 1 52.30 30.06 15.04
C MET A 1 51.15 30.88 15.61
N MET A 2 50.54 30.62 16.77
CA MET A 2 50.93 29.94 17.99
C MET A 2 49.73 29.15 18.54
N ASN A 3 50.05 28.05 19.23
CA ASN A 3 49.16 27.18 19.99
C ASN A 3 48.79 27.80 21.33
N TYR A 4 47.64 27.41 21.89
CA TYR A 4 47.47 27.31 23.35
C TYR A 4 46.82 25.98 23.75
N SER A 5 47.40 25.43 24.79
CA SER A 5 47.25 24.09 25.38
C SER A 5 46.58 24.21 26.77
N LEU A 6 46.39 23.06 27.43
CA LEU A 6 45.86 22.76 28.78
C LEU A 6 44.36 22.44 28.84
N ILE A 7 43.91 21.17 28.90
CA ILE A 7 44.11 20.07 29.87
C ILE A 7 43.35 20.28 31.20
N SER A 8 42.29 19.49 31.40
CA SER A 8 41.88 18.85 32.68
C SER A 8 40.76 17.84 32.36
N LYS A 9 41.03 16.53 32.23
CA LYS A 9 41.15 15.52 33.29
C LYS A 9 40.01 15.53 34.31
N ALA A 10 39.05 14.61 34.13
CA ALA A 10 38.31 13.99 35.22
C ALA A 10 38.10 12.50 34.86
N LEU A 11 39.14 11.71 35.15
CA LEU A 11 39.07 10.27 35.31
C LEU A 11 38.82 10.02 36.79
N LEU A 12 37.71 9.38 37.14
CA LEU A 12 37.55 8.81 38.48
C LEU A 12 36.95 7.41 38.31
N GLY A 13 37.81 6.41 38.47
CA GLY A 13 37.43 5.02 38.62
C GLY A 13 37.08 4.72 40.07
N LEU A 14 36.21 3.73 40.25
CA LEU A 14 36.13 2.95 41.48
C LEU A 14 35.84 1.50 41.08
N ALA A 15 36.64 0.63 41.68
CA ALA A 15 36.82 -0.76 41.33
C ALA A 15 36.27 -1.69 42.42
N LEU A 16 36.31 -2.98 42.09
CA LEU A 16 36.25 -4.17 42.94
C LEU A 16 34.88 -4.67 43.47
N GLY A 17 34.68 -5.98 43.28
CA GLY A 17 33.81 -6.80 44.13
C GLY A 17 33.07 -7.93 43.41
N CYS A 18 33.78 -8.97 42.96
CA CYS A 18 33.64 -10.36 43.41
C CYS A 18 32.29 -11.09 43.15
N CYS A 19 32.40 -12.09 42.26
CA CYS A 19 31.96 -13.48 42.42
C CYS A 19 30.71 -13.75 43.27
N ILE A 20 29.59 -14.13 42.64
CA ILE A 20 28.88 -15.39 42.96
C ILE A 20 28.23 -15.93 41.69
N SER A 21 28.72 -17.10 41.29
CA SER A 21 28.13 -18.10 40.40
C SER A 21 26.68 -18.45 40.75
N GLN A 22 25.76 -18.37 39.80
CA GLN A 22 24.60 -19.27 39.77
C GLN A 22 24.37 -19.80 38.35
N LEU A 23 24.86 -21.02 38.19
CA LEU A 23 24.56 -21.95 37.11
C LEU A 23 23.11 -22.40 37.27
N SER A 24 22.15 -21.70 36.66
CA SER A 24 20.76 -22.15 36.61
C SER A 24 20.63 -23.31 35.63
N ARG A 25 20.87 -24.52 36.16
CA ARG A 25 20.47 -25.79 35.58
C ARG A 25 18.97 -25.98 35.85
N ALA A 26 18.11 -25.49 34.95
CA ALA A 26 16.69 -25.80 34.95
C ALA A 26 16.33 -26.62 33.71
N GLN A 27 16.37 -27.94 33.91
CA GLN A 27 15.50 -28.96 33.32
C GLN A 27 15.25 -28.92 31.81
N ARG A 28 16.04 -29.72 31.08
CA ARG A 28 15.57 -30.40 29.86
C ARG A 28 14.38 -31.27 30.28
N MET A 29 13.18 -30.88 29.91
CA MET A 29 12.02 -31.77 29.96
C MET A 29 12.31 -32.98 29.05
N PRO A 30 11.88 -34.20 29.41
CA PRO A 30 11.88 -35.32 28.49
C PRO A 30 11.02 -34.96 27.29
N VAL A 31 11.65 -34.87 26.11
CA VAL A 31 10.91 -34.87 24.85
C VAL A 31 10.36 -36.28 24.71
N GLU A 32 9.06 -36.43 24.89
CA GLU A 32 8.33 -37.62 24.52
C GLU A 32 8.54 -37.83 23.00
N PRO A 33 9.01 -39.00 22.55
CA PRO A 33 9.17 -39.26 21.14
C PRO A 33 7.77 -39.29 20.52
N LEU A 34 7.43 -38.22 19.78
CA LEU A 34 6.26 -38.21 18.93
C LEU A 34 6.40 -39.38 17.96
N THR A 35 5.56 -40.40 18.16
CA THR A 35 5.33 -41.47 17.20
C THR A 35 5.07 -40.84 15.83
N PRO A 36 5.71 -41.30 14.75
CA PRO A 36 5.43 -40.78 13.42
C PRO A 36 3.97 -41.11 13.08
N VAL A 37 3.12 -40.09 13.08
CA VAL A 37 1.79 -40.16 12.48
C VAL A 37 2.02 -40.29 10.98
N GLN A 38 1.85 -41.50 10.45
CA GLN A 38 1.84 -41.71 9.01
C GLN A 38 0.67 -40.92 8.42
N PRO A 39 0.88 -40.04 7.43
CA PRO A 39 -0.23 -39.49 6.68
C PRO A 39 -0.84 -40.63 5.86
N HIS A 40 -1.99 -41.14 6.28
CA HIS A 40 -2.80 -41.98 5.42
C HIS A 40 -3.35 -41.07 4.31
N LEU A 41 -2.65 -41.02 3.17
CA LEU A 41 -3.15 -40.42 1.93
C LEU A 41 -4.34 -41.26 1.45
N GLN A 42 -5.52 -40.99 1.98
CA GLN A 42 -6.75 -41.45 1.36
C GLN A 42 -7.07 -40.49 0.23
N LEU A 43 -6.67 -40.87 -0.99
CA LEU A 43 -7.18 -40.25 -2.21
C LEU A 43 -8.72 -40.29 -2.17
N PRO A 44 -9.41 -39.16 -2.41
CA PRO A 44 -10.85 -39.19 -2.62
C PRO A 44 -11.15 -40.13 -3.78
N GLN A 45 -11.93 -41.18 -3.53
CA GLN A 45 -12.40 -42.02 -4.62
C GLN A 45 -13.29 -41.17 -5.54
N PRO A 46 -13.19 -41.33 -6.88
CA PRO A 46 -14.07 -40.64 -7.80
C PRO A 46 -15.51 -41.11 -7.55
N SER A 47 -16.39 -40.16 -7.26
CA SER A 47 -17.83 -40.39 -7.20
C SER A 47 -18.31 -41.02 -8.51
N PRO A 48 -19.22 -42.02 -8.46
CA PRO A 48 -19.78 -42.59 -9.67
C PRO A 48 -20.54 -41.52 -10.45
N SER A 49 -20.24 -41.51 -11.74
CA SER A 49 -20.84 -40.77 -12.83
C SER A 49 -22.35 -40.63 -12.66
N LEU A 50 -22.84 -39.39 -12.58
CA LEU A 50 -24.24 -39.12 -12.88
C LEU A 50 -24.38 -39.21 -14.40
N GLU A 51 -24.98 -40.32 -14.80
CA GLU A 51 -25.39 -40.65 -16.15
C GLU A 51 -26.16 -39.52 -16.84
N HIS A 52 -25.91 -39.41 -18.14
CA HIS A 52 -26.67 -38.60 -19.08
C HIS A 52 -28.17 -38.94 -19.00
N SER A 53 -28.97 -38.04 -18.42
CA SER A 53 -30.42 -38.07 -18.57
C SER A 53 -30.85 -37.04 -19.63
N ASP A 54 -31.06 -37.54 -20.84
CA ASP A 54 -32.11 -37.13 -21.79
C ASP A 54 -32.50 -35.64 -21.83
N TRP A 55 -31.76 -34.83 -22.59
CA TRP A 55 -32.36 -33.64 -23.22
C TRP A 55 -33.31 -34.15 -24.32
N LYS A 56 -34.57 -34.42 -23.96
CA LYS A 56 -35.65 -34.56 -24.93
C LYS A 56 -36.08 -33.19 -25.40
N SER A 57 -35.71 -32.93 -26.65
CA SER A 57 -36.24 -31.92 -27.54
C SER A 57 -37.77 -31.84 -27.49
N GLY A 58 -38.33 -30.65 -27.29
CA GLY A 58 -39.74 -30.39 -27.57
C GLY A 58 -40.40 -29.36 -26.67
N VAL A 59 -40.08 -28.07 -26.83
CA VAL A 59 -41.08 -27.01 -26.58
C VAL A 59 -41.04 -26.03 -27.75
N GLN A 60 -42.22 -25.88 -28.33
CA GLN A 60 -42.55 -25.19 -29.57
C GLN A 60 -42.51 -23.66 -29.39
N LEU A 61 -41.94 -22.95 -30.37
CA LEU A 61 -42.02 -21.49 -30.50
C LEU A 61 -43.45 -21.07 -30.85
N PRO A 62 -44.14 -20.22 -30.06
CA PRO A 62 -45.28 -19.48 -30.56
C PRO A 62 -44.82 -18.27 -31.38
N ALA A 63 -45.51 -18.06 -32.49
CA ALA A 63 -45.28 -17.03 -33.49
C ALA A 63 -45.38 -15.60 -32.94
N SER A 64 -44.65 -14.72 -33.63
CA SER A 64 -44.51 -13.28 -33.45
C SER A 64 -45.81 -12.55 -33.07
N THR A 65 -45.83 -11.97 -31.87
CA THR A 65 -46.67 -10.80 -31.60
C THR A 65 -45.74 -9.62 -31.36
N THR A 66 -45.66 -8.73 -32.34
CA THR A 66 -45.03 -7.42 -32.22
C THR A 66 -45.74 -6.64 -31.13
N THR A 67 -45.08 -6.47 -30.00
CA THR A 67 -45.32 -5.36 -29.09
C THR A 67 -43.94 -4.82 -28.76
N GLN A 68 -43.62 -3.64 -29.30
CA GLN A 68 -42.42 -2.89 -28.93
C GLN A 68 -42.39 -2.77 -27.40
N PRO A 69 -41.39 -3.32 -26.69
CA PRO A 69 -41.11 -2.82 -25.36
C PRO A 69 -40.64 -1.37 -25.53
N ALA A 70 -41.40 -0.45 -24.95
CA ALA A 70 -41.02 0.94 -24.83
C ALA A 70 -39.58 1.03 -24.33
N SER A 71 -38.74 1.80 -25.01
CA SER A 71 -37.41 2.14 -24.56
C SER A 71 -37.48 2.67 -23.12
N PRO A 72 -36.82 2.04 -22.12
CA PRO A 72 -36.50 2.77 -20.91
C PRO A 72 -35.43 3.80 -21.26
N SER A 73 -35.88 4.96 -21.74
CA SER A 73 -35.17 6.22 -21.55
C SER A 73 -35.15 6.49 -20.05
N SER A 74 -34.14 6.00 -19.36
CA SER A 74 -33.67 6.54 -18.08
C SER A 74 -32.29 5.98 -17.84
N GLY A 75 -31.30 6.86 -17.93
CA GLY A 75 -29.91 6.54 -17.68
C GLY A 75 -29.79 5.79 -16.37
N VAL A 76 -29.26 4.57 -16.44
CA VAL A 76 -28.61 3.97 -15.28
C VAL A 76 -27.43 4.89 -15.01
N ALA A 77 -27.62 5.86 -14.11
CA ALA A 77 -26.52 6.60 -13.53
C ALA A 77 -25.54 5.55 -13.05
N GLN A 78 -24.36 5.48 -13.69
CA GLN A 78 -23.32 4.57 -13.25
C GLN A 78 -23.02 4.96 -11.81
N VAL A 79 -23.46 4.13 -10.87
CA VAL A 79 -23.09 4.24 -9.47
C VAL A 79 -21.58 4.02 -9.44
N THR A 80 -20.84 5.12 -9.58
CA THR A 80 -19.41 5.13 -9.46
C THR A 80 -19.16 5.01 -7.96
N ILE A 81 -19.11 3.76 -7.47
CA ILE A 81 -18.62 3.50 -6.12
C ILE A 81 -17.18 4.01 -6.12
N ALA A 82 -16.96 5.20 -5.55
CA ALA A 82 -15.64 5.78 -5.39
C ALA A 82 -14.85 4.86 -4.45
N ARG A 83 -13.96 4.04 -5.04
CA ARG A 83 -13.11 3.15 -4.26
C ARG A 83 -11.93 3.94 -3.71
N PRO A 84 -11.56 3.72 -2.44
CA PRO A 84 -10.31 4.28 -1.92
C PRO A 84 -9.16 3.79 -2.78
N GLN A 85 -8.36 4.72 -3.29
CA GLN A 85 -7.21 4.43 -4.13
C GLN A 85 -5.98 4.19 -3.25
N PRO A 86 -5.17 3.16 -3.54
CA PRO A 86 -3.91 2.94 -2.85
C PRO A 86 -2.92 4.05 -3.21
N LEU A 87 -1.90 4.21 -2.35
CA LEU A 87 -0.75 5.04 -2.65
C LEU A 87 0.31 4.22 -3.39
N TYR A 88 0.94 4.81 -4.41
CA TYR A 88 1.99 4.15 -5.18
C TYR A 88 3.37 4.68 -4.78
N LEU A 89 4.28 3.79 -4.40
CA LEU A 89 5.67 4.07 -4.10
C LEU A 89 6.59 3.44 -5.16
N LEU A 90 7.71 4.10 -5.40
CA LEU A 90 8.82 3.62 -6.19
C LEU A 90 10.06 3.53 -5.29
N GLU A 91 10.71 2.37 -5.28
CA GLU A 91 11.89 2.10 -4.45
C GLU A 91 11.71 2.40 -2.95
N GLY A 92 10.49 2.26 -2.43
CA GLY A 92 10.19 2.45 -1.00
C GLY A 92 10.24 3.88 -0.46
N GLU A 93 10.58 4.89 -1.29
CA GLU A 93 10.81 6.28 -0.82
C GLU A 93 10.18 7.38 -1.71
N LEU A 94 9.75 7.05 -2.94
CA LEU A 94 9.24 8.03 -3.90
C LEU A 94 7.77 7.77 -4.24
N ILE A 95 6.89 8.70 -3.90
CA ILE A 95 5.49 8.67 -4.33
C ILE A 95 5.40 9.01 -5.82
N ILE A 96 4.70 8.16 -6.57
CA ILE A 96 4.48 8.32 -8.02
C ILE A 96 2.99 8.48 -8.37
N ALA A 97 2.74 8.97 -9.58
CA ALA A 97 1.39 9.11 -10.10
C ALA A 97 0.77 7.72 -10.39
N PRO A 98 -0.55 7.56 -10.21
CA PRO A 98 -1.25 6.29 -10.38
C PRO A 98 -1.37 5.84 -11.85
N ASP A 99 -1.04 6.71 -12.81
CA ASP A 99 -0.94 6.35 -14.23
C ASP A 99 0.39 5.68 -14.57
N PHE A 100 1.31 5.58 -13.60
CA PHE A 100 2.65 5.03 -13.75
C PHE A 100 3.39 5.65 -14.94
N SER A 101 3.16 6.94 -15.21
CA SER A 101 3.68 7.60 -16.39
C SER A 101 5.20 7.41 -16.50
N GLY A 102 5.60 6.73 -17.57
CA GLY A 102 7.00 6.42 -17.85
C GLY A 102 7.52 5.11 -17.25
N ILE A 103 6.77 4.33 -16.49
CA ILE A 103 7.20 2.99 -16.03
C ILE A 103 6.62 1.93 -16.96
N GLN A 104 7.47 1.13 -17.59
CA GLN A 104 7.02 0.00 -18.40
C GLN A 104 6.84 -1.25 -17.51
N PRO A 105 5.81 -2.09 -17.73
CA PRO A 105 5.62 -3.30 -16.95
C PRO A 105 6.83 -4.24 -16.96
N ASN A 106 7.55 -4.31 -18.09
CA ASN A 106 8.75 -5.15 -18.22
C ASN A 106 9.94 -4.66 -17.38
N ASP A 107 9.94 -3.40 -16.96
CA ASP A 107 10.98 -2.81 -16.12
C ASP A 107 10.77 -3.11 -14.64
N ILE A 108 9.60 -3.63 -14.24
CA ILE A 108 9.28 -3.96 -12.86
C ILE A 108 10.01 -5.24 -12.46
N GLU A 109 10.72 -5.18 -11.35
CA GLU A 109 11.37 -6.33 -10.73
C GLU A 109 10.46 -6.94 -9.66
N LYS A 110 9.85 -6.09 -8.83
CA LYS A 110 9.10 -6.53 -7.65
C LYS A 110 7.94 -5.57 -7.36
N LEU A 111 6.83 -6.14 -6.91
CA LEU A 111 5.68 -5.42 -6.37
C LEU A 111 5.41 -5.90 -4.96
N MET A 112 5.39 -4.98 -4.00
CA MET A 112 5.00 -5.24 -2.61
C MET A 112 3.73 -4.47 -2.29
N VAL A 113 2.80 -5.12 -1.60
CA VAL A 113 1.55 -4.48 -1.18
C VAL A 113 1.51 -4.44 0.34
N TYR A 114 1.46 -3.24 0.90
CA TYR A 114 1.36 -3.02 2.34
C TYR A 114 -0.06 -2.61 2.71
N ARG A 115 -0.61 -3.19 3.79
CA ARG A 115 -1.92 -2.84 4.34
C ARG A 115 -1.82 -2.67 5.85
N GLY A 116 -2.30 -1.53 6.36
CA GLY A 116 -2.31 -1.23 7.79
C GLY A 116 -0.95 -1.43 8.46
N LYS A 117 -0.89 -2.35 9.42
CA LYS A 117 0.30 -2.59 10.26
C LYS A 117 1.48 -3.26 9.56
N ASP A 118 1.27 -3.85 8.38
CA ASP A 118 2.32 -4.50 7.60
C ASP A 118 3.22 -3.50 6.88
N ALA A 119 2.79 -2.24 6.79
CA ALA A 119 3.60 -1.17 6.22
C ALA A 119 4.78 -0.80 7.12
N PRO A 120 5.93 -0.41 6.53
CA PRO A 120 7.06 0.15 7.26
C PRO A 120 6.62 1.29 8.18
N ARG A 121 7.27 1.44 9.35
CA ARG A 121 6.88 2.40 10.39
C ARG A 121 6.66 3.83 9.86
N GLN A 122 7.53 4.26 8.94
CA GLN A 122 7.50 5.55 8.25
C GLN A 122 6.24 5.76 7.38
N TRP A 123 5.66 4.70 6.83
CA TRP A 123 4.50 4.74 5.92
C TRP A 123 3.20 4.25 6.55
N ARG A 124 3.24 3.77 7.79
CA ARG A 124 2.11 3.08 8.42
C ARG A 124 0.82 3.92 8.45
N ASN A 125 0.94 5.23 8.66
CA ASN A 125 -0.21 6.13 8.64
C ASN A 125 -0.83 6.32 7.24
N LEU A 126 -0.05 6.08 6.19
CA LEU A 126 -0.48 6.18 4.78
C LEU A 126 -1.07 4.87 4.25
N ALA A 127 -0.91 3.76 4.99
CA ALA A 127 -1.30 2.42 4.55
C ALA A 127 -2.79 2.07 4.79
N THR A 128 -3.61 3.05 5.17
CA THR A 128 -5.06 2.89 5.40
C THR A 128 -5.77 2.38 4.16
N ASN A 129 -5.47 2.97 3.00
CA ASN A 129 -6.03 2.56 1.70
C ASN A 129 -5.13 1.55 0.96
N GLY A 130 -4.07 1.09 1.61
CA GLY A 130 -3.02 0.27 1.02
C GLY A 130 -1.93 1.09 0.33
N ILE A 131 -0.73 0.51 0.28
CA ILE A 131 0.41 1.04 -0.46
C ILE A 131 0.89 -0.04 -1.42
N ILE A 132 1.15 0.32 -2.67
CA ILE A 132 1.78 -0.53 -3.65
C ILE A 132 3.17 0.04 -3.91
N ASP A 133 4.20 -0.68 -3.46
CA ASP A 133 5.59 -0.33 -3.63
C ASP A 133 6.21 -1.13 -4.78
N ILE A 134 6.81 -0.40 -5.71
CA ILE A 134 7.32 -0.90 -6.97
C ILE A 134 8.84 -0.78 -6.95
N THR A 135 9.52 -1.89 -7.18
CA THR A 135 10.97 -1.93 -7.42
C THR A 135 11.19 -2.17 -8.90
N LEU A 136 12.06 -1.36 -9.51
CA LEU A 136 12.44 -1.51 -10.91
C LEU A 136 13.76 -2.27 -11.03
N LYS A 137 13.88 -3.04 -12.11
CA LYS A 137 15.12 -3.73 -12.48
C LYS A 137 16.30 -2.76 -12.66
N GLN A 138 15.99 -1.53 -13.08
CA GLN A 138 16.96 -0.47 -13.30
C GLN A 138 16.44 0.83 -12.69
N LYS A 139 17.31 1.54 -11.96
CA LYS A 139 16.94 2.79 -11.30
C LYS A 139 16.54 3.84 -12.32
N LYS A 140 15.32 4.36 -12.19
CA LYS A 140 14.80 5.45 -13.01
C LYS A 140 14.87 6.78 -12.26
N LYS A 141 15.36 7.82 -12.93
CA LYS A 141 15.34 9.19 -12.39
C LYS A 141 14.03 9.86 -12.79
N LEU A 142 13.17 10.11 -11.81
CA LEU A 142 11.96 10.91 -11.95
C LEU A 142 12.20 12.29 -11.35
N LYS A 143 11.56 13.32 -11.92
CA LYS A 143 11.55 14.66 -11.33
C LYS A 143 10.74 14.59 -10.05
N SER A 144 11.38 14.84 -8.92
CA SER A 144 10.75 14.74 -7.61
C SER A 144 11.40 15.68 -6.61
N ARG A 145 10.73 15.90 -5.50
CA ARG A 145 11.18 16.74 -4.39
C ARG A 145 10.71 16.16 -3.06
N SER A 146 11.45 16.46 -1.99
CA SER A 146 11.02 16.08 -0.65
C SER A 146 9.89 16.98 -0.16
N LEU A 147 9.10 16.49 0.77
CA LEU A 147 8.06 17.31 1.42
C LEU A 147 8.69 18.49 2.17
N ALA A 148 9.84 18.28 2.80
CA ALA A 148 10.61 19.34 3.44
C ALA A 148 10.99 20.46 2.45
N ASP A 149 11.47 20.11 1.26
CA ASP A 149 11.85 21.09 0.24
C ASP A 149 10.63 21.82 -0.33
N LEU A 150 9.49 21.13 -0.50
CA LEU A 150 8.21 21.78 -0.82
C LEU A 150 7.85 22.85 0.22
N GLY A 151 8.05 22.58 1.50
CA GLY A 151 7.80 23.57 2.56
C GLY A 151 8.66 24.81 2.43
N LYS A 152 9.96 24.63 2.14
CA LYS A 152 10.91 25.73 1.92
C LYS A 152 10.57 26.54 0.66
N GLU A 153 10.23 25.86 -0.43
CA GLU A 153 9.82 26.49 -1.70
C GLU A 153 8.56 27.35 -1.54
N LEU A 154 7.64 26.94 -0.65
CA LEU A 154 6.45 27.69 -0.29
C LEU A 154 6.72 28.85 0.70
N GLY A 155 7.98 29.09 1.08
CA GLY A 155 8.37 30.12 2.02
C GLY A 155 7.89 29.87 3.45
N LEU A 156 7.59 28.62 3.79
CA LEU A 156 7.07 28.25 5.11
C LEU A 156 8.22 28.15 6.11
N SER A 157 8.02 28.77 7.26
CA SER A 157 8.97 28.76 8.38
C SER A 157 8.27 28.33 9.66
N GLY A 158 9.01 27.67 10.55
CA GLY A 158 8.49 27.13 11.81
C GLY A 158 8.07 25.66 11.72
N PRO A 159 7.28 25.16 12.70
CA PRO A 159 6.83 23.78 12.71
C PRO A 159 5.82 23.52 11.58
N ILE A 160 6.15 22.57 10.70
CA ILE A 160 5.32 22.18 9.56
C ILE A 160 4.87 20.72 9.75
N THR A 161 3.58 20.48 9.56
CA THR A 161 3.01 19.13 9.47
C THR A 161 2.54 18.87 8.05
N TYR A 162 2.97 17.76 7.46
CA TYR A 162 2.55 17.36 6.12
C TYR A 162 1.42 16.34 6.17
N LYS A 163 0.46 16.49 5.27
CA LYS A 163 -0.59 15.51 5.03
C LYS A 163 -0.59 15.10 3.56
N LEU A 164 -0.83 13.82 3.30
CA LEU A 164 -1.00 13.26 1.97
C LEU A 164 -2.36 12.57 1.88
N ASN A 165 -3.24 13.03 1.00
CA ASN A 165 -4.63 12.56 0.92
C ASN A 165 -5.29 12.50 2.32
N ASP A 166 -5.19 13.62 3.06
CA ASP A 166 -5.66 13.79 4.45
C ASP A 166 -4.98 12.95 5.54
N MET A 167 -4.04 12.07 5.19
CA MET A 167 -3.28 11.25 6.14
C MET A 167 -1.98 11.94 6.58
N PRO A 168 -1.64 11.95 7.87
CA PRO A 168 -0.40 12.58 8.34
C PRO A 168 0.83 11.81 7.88
N VAL A 169 1.81 12.55 7.35
CA VAL A 169 3.12 11.99 6.98
C VAL A 169 4.08 12.16 8.15
N ALA A 170 4.71 11.06 8.57
CA ALA A 170 5.65 11.06 9.69
C ALA A 170 7.05 11.55 9.30
N ASP A 171 7.47 11.29 8.06
CA ASP A 171 8.80 11.61 7.56
C ASP A 171 8.76 12.67 6.45
N PRO A 172 9.22 13.91 6.72
CA PRO A 172 9.30 14.99 5.73
C PRO A 172 10.32 14.74 4.61
N SER A 173 11.23 13.77 4.76
CA SER A 173 12.21 13.41 3.72
C SER A 173 11.58 12.62 2.56
N LEU A 174 10.37 12.09 2.76
CA LEU A 174 9.61 11.39 1.72
C LEU A 174 9.53 12.23 0.44
N ARG A 175 9.78 11.58 -0.69
CA ARG A 175 9.80 12.26 -1.99
C ARG A 175 8.48 12.06 -2.70
N ILE A 176 8.06 13.08 -3.44
CA ILE A 176 6.93 13.00 -4.34
C ILE A 176 7.34 13.45 -5.74
N ALA A 177 6.96 12.65 -6.73
CA ALA A 177 7.16 12.98 -8.13
C ALA A 177 6.32 14.21 -8.48
N VAL A 178 6.88 15.12 -9.28
CA VAL A 178 6.21 16.40 -9.60
C VAL A 178 4.88 16.16 -10.31
N GLU A 179 4.83 15.14 -11.16
CA GLU A 179 3.64 14.69 -11.86
C GLU A 179 2.57 14.07 -10.96
N ALA A 180 2.94 13.58 -9.77
CA ALA A 180 2.02 12.97 -8.82
C ALA A 180 1.26 14.01 -7.99
N ILE A 181 1.75 15.24 -7.91
CA ILE A 181 1.12 16.33 -7.15
C ILE A 181 -0.14 16.79 -7.89
N GLY A 182 -1.29 16.65 -7.24
CA GLY A 182 -2.58 17.17 -7.69
C GLY A 182 -2.80 18.57 -7.15
N GLU A 183 -3.20 18.66 -5.88
CA GLU A 183 -3.45 19.93 -5.19
C GLU A 183 -2.51 20.09 -4.00
N THR A 184 -2.20 21.32 -3.64
CA THR A 184 -1.45 21.64 -2.42
C THR A 184 -2.16 22.77 -1.70
N LYS A 185 -2.58 22.52 -0.46
CA LYS A 185 -3.27 23.48 0.39
C LYS A 185 -2.44 23.73 1.64
N VAL A 186 -2.16 25.01 1.91
CA VAL A 186 -1.46 25.46 3.10
C VAL A 186 -2.47 26.10 4.04
N THR A 187 -2.50 25.63 5.29
CA THR A 187 -3.33 26.18 6.35
C THR A 187 -2.45 26.55 7.54
N ARG A 188 -2.50 27.81 7.98
CA ARG A 188 -1.85 28.24 9.21
C ARG A 188 -2.81 28.04 10.38
N THR A 189 -2.37 27.37 11.44
CA THR A 189 -3.18 27.20 12.65
C THR A 189 -2.69 28.18 13.72
N ASP A 190 -3.50 29.21 14.01
CA ASP A 190 -3.15 30.30 14.93
C ASP A 190 -3.46 29.92 16.39
N ALA A 191 -2.77 28.90 16.90
CA ALA A 191 -2.58 28.71 18.34
C ALA A 191 -1.18 29.20 18.70
N VAL A 192 -0.94 29.64 19.94
CA VAL A 192 0.37 30.15 20.40
C VAL A 192 1.49 29.15 20.00
N GLY A 193 2.35 29.54 19.06
CA GLY A 193 3.35 28.65 18.42
C GLY A 193 2.92 27.99 17.10
N GLY A 194 1.92 28.57 16.42
CA GLY A 194 1.13 27.97 15.35
C GLY A 194 1.83 27.03 14.38
N THR A 195 1.31 25.81 14.27
CA THR A 195 1.78 24.81 13.30
C THR A 195 1.17 25.07 11.94
N THR A 196 2.01 25.10 10.90
CA THR A 196 1.55 25.16 9.52
C THR A 196 1.25 23.76 9.02
N VAL A 197 0.06 23.54 8.46
CA VAL A 197 -0.30 22.26 7.82
C VAL A 197 -0.21 22.42 6.31
N VAL A 198 0.56 21.55 5.68
CA VAL A 198 0.66 21.43 4.22
C VAL A 198 -0.05 20.14 3.81
N ALA A 199 -1.24 20.27 3.24
CA ALA A 199 -2.01 19.15 2.71
C ALA A 199 -1.76 19.01 1.21
N ILE A 200 -1.33 17.83 0.80
CA ILE A 200 -1.01 17.49 -0.59
C ILE A 200 -1.98 16.39 -1.02
N SER A 201 -2.68 16.63 -2.12
CA SER A 201 -3.53 15.63 -2.76
C SER A 201 -2.75 15.00 -3.91
N VAL A 202 -2.62 13.67 -3.91
CA VAL A 202 -2.06 12.93 -5.04
C VAL A 202 -3.07 12.89 -6.17
N ARG A 203 -2.62 13.04 -7.41
CA ARG A 203 -3.50 12.95 -8.58
C ARG A 203 -4.24 11.62 -8.60
N LEU A 204 -5.50 11.67 -9.00
CA LEU A 204 -6.31 10.47 -9.20
C LEU A 204 -5.99 9.83 -10.56
N PRO A 205 -6.13 8.50 -10.67
CA PRO A 205 -6.01 7.83 -11.97
C PRO A 205 -7.07 8.38 -12.93
N LYS A 206 -6.67 8.53 -14.19
CA LYS A 206 -7.60 8.93 -15.25
C LYS A 206 -8.71 7.87 -15.34
N PRO A 207 -9.99 8.26 -15.42
CA PRO A 207 -11.07 7.29 -15.59
C PRO A 207 -10.85 6.49 -16.87
N SER A 208 -11.08 5.17 -16.79
CA SER A 208 -11.01 4.30 -17.96
C SER A 208 -12.07 4.73 -18.99
N PRO A 209 -11.76 4.67 -20.29
CA PRO A 209 -12.76 4.90 -21.33
C PRO A 209 -13.95 3.96 -21.16
N PRO A 210 -15.17 4.39 -21.50
CA PRO A 210 -16.33 3.52 -21.47
C PRO A 210 -16.11 2.30 -22.39
N HIS A 211 -16.52 1.14 -21.91
CA HIS A 211 -16.44 -0.10 -22.68
C HIS A 211 -17.56 -0.16 -23.72
N PRO A 212 -17.31 -0.77 -24.90
CA PRO A 212 -18.35 -0.93 -25.91
C PRO A 212 -19.50 -1.81 -25.39
N PRO A 213 -20.73 -1.62 -25.91
CA PRO A 213 -21.87 -2.49 -25.60
C PRO A 213 -21.52 -3.97 -25.83
N GLY A 214 -21.98 -4.85 -24.94
CA GLY A 214 -21.67 -6.30 -24.99
C GLY A 214 -20.37 -6.71 -24.29
N THR A 215 -19.61 -5.78 -23.70
CA THR A 215 -18.44 -6.12 -22.89
C THR A 215 -18.84 -6.77 -21.56
N ILE A 216 -18.47 -8.04 -21.37
CA ILE A 216 -18.64 -8.75 -20.10
C ILE A 216 -17.35 -8.59 -19.28
N MET A 217 -17.47 -8.00 -18.09
CA MET A 217 -16.35 -7.86 -17.15
C MET A 217 -16.36 -9.01 -16.15
N LEU A 218 -15.37 -9.90 -16.23
CA LEU A 218 -15.14 -10.90 -15.20
C LEU A 218 -14.26 -10.29 -14.11
N ARG A 219 -14.81 -10.13 -12.91
CA ARG A 219 -14.03 -9.70 -11.74
C ARG A 219 -13.46 -10.93 -11.04
N GLY A 220 -12.13 -11.01 -10.96
CA GLY A 220 -11.47 -12.00 -10.13
C GLY A 220 -11.81 -11.79 -8.65
N MET A 221 -12.31 -12.84 -7.99
CA MET A 221 -12.35 -12.91 -6.54
C MET A 221 -10.97 -13.34 -6.05
N ALA A 222 -10.30 -12.49 -5.27
CA ALA A 222 -9.07 -12.90 -4.60
C ALA A 222 -9.45 -13.91 -3.52
N LEU A 223 -9.03 -15.17 -3.68
CA LEU A 223 -9.08 -16.16 -2.61
C LEU A 223 -8.02 -15.76 -1.57
N ASN A 224 -8.43 -15.66 -0.31
CA ASN A 224 -7.61 -15.17 0.80
C ASN A 224 -6.96 -16.32 1.55
#